data_AF-A0A9D1XV02-F1
#
_entry.id   AF-A0A9D1XV02-F1
#
_cell.length_a   1.000
_cell.length_b   1.000
_cell.length_c   1.000
_cell.angle_alpha   90.00
_cell.angle_beta   90.00
_cell.angle_gamma   90.00
#
_symmetry.space_group_name_H-M   'P 1'
#
loop_
_entity.id
_entity.type
_entity.pdbx_description
1 polymer ?
#
loop_
_entity_poly.entity_id
_entity_poly.type
_entity_poly.pdbx_seq_one_letter_code
_entity_poly.pdbx_strand_id
1 'polypeptide(L)'
;MRVHREGTGLLLTLFTILFIVNVTLYHTVGKGALFYFVLSVSSAFFLLVLNFFRSPSRRFPYDSEGLVIAPADGTVVAIEEVME
;
A
#
# COMPACT_ATOMS: atom_id res chain seq x y z
N MET A 1 7.64 7.95 -3.24
CA MET A 1 7.18 6.91 -2.30
C MET A 1 7.57 5.56 -2.88
N ARG A 2 8.16 4.67 -2.09
CA ARG A 2 8.38 3.28 -2.55
C ARG A 2 7.14 2.47 -2.16
N VAL A 3 6.61 1.71 -3.11
CA VAL A 3 5.52 0.76 -2.87
C VAL A 3 6.15 -0.60 -2.62
N HIS A 4 5.64 -1.35 -1.65
CA HIS A 4 6.07 -2.73 -1.44
C HIS A 4 5.90 -3.55 -2.72
N ARG A 5 6.92 -4.34 -3.10
CA ARG A 5 6.90 -5.13 -4.34
C ARG A 5 5.69 -6.05 -4.44
N GLU A 6 5.27 -6.62 -3.30
CA GLU A 6 4.06 -7.45 -3.18
C GLU A 6 2.77 -6.66 -3.41
N GLY A 7 2.74 -5.39 -2.99
CA GLY A 7 1.59 -4.50 -3.16
C GLY A 7 1.42 -3.98 -4.58
N THR A 8 2.48 -3.92 -5.39
CA THR A 8 2.43 -3.35 -6.74
C THR A 8 1.45 -4.10 -7.66
N GLY A 9 1.44 -5.45 -7.60
CA GLY A 9 0.52 -6.25 -8.40
C GLY A 9 -0.94 -5.99 -8.04
N LEU A 10 -1.26 -6.02 -6.74
CA LEU A 10 -2.60 -5.73 -6.22
C LEU A 10 -3.07 -4.32 -6.57
N LEU A 11 -2.20 -3.32 -6.41
CA LEU A 11 -2.50 -1.92 -6.76
C LEU A 11 -2.82 -1.77 -8.25
N LEU A 12 -2.08 -2.44 -9.13
CA LEU A 12 -2.28 -2.35 -10.57
C LEU A 12 -3.59 -3.03 -11.00
N THR A 13 -3.89 -4.20 -10.44
CA THR A 13 -5.18 -4.89 -10.67
C THR A 13 -6.34 -4.04 -10.16
N LEU A 14 -6.25 -3.50 -8.94
CA LEU A 14 -7.29 -2.65 -8.36
C LEU A 14 -7.50 -1.38 -9.20
N PHE A 15 -6.42 -0.71 -9.61
CA PHE A 15 -6.49 0.46 -10.48
C PHE A 15 -7.19 0.13 -11.80
N THR A 16 -6.84 -0.99 -12.42
CA THR A 16 -7.43 -1.42 -13.70
C THR A 16 -8.94 -1.67 -13.56
N ILE A 17 -9.37 -2.34 -12.50
CA ILE A 17 -10.80 -2.59 -12.24
C ILE A 17 -11.54 -1.26 -12.03
N LEU A 18 -11.02 -0.38 -11.16
CA LEU A 18 -11.64 0.92 -10.90
C LEU A 18 -11.69 1.80 -12.15
N PHE A 19 -10.65 1.73 -12.99
CA PHE A 19 -10.60 2.45 -14.25
C PHE A 19 -11.70 1.97 -15.21
N ILE A 20 -11.83 0.65 -15.41
CA ILE A 20 -12.89 0.07 -16.25
C ILE A 20 -14.27 0.49 -15.74
N VAL A 21 -14.52 0.37 -14.44
CA VAL A 21 -15.80 0.76 -13.83
C VAL A 21 -16.11 2.25 -14.09
N ASN A 22 -15.15 3.14 -13.87
CA ASN A 22 -15.34 4.58 -14.12
C ASN A 22 -15.57 4.89 -15.60
N VAL A 23 -14.88 4.21 -16.52
CA VAL A 23 -15.07 4.37 -17.98
C VAL A 23 -16.46 3.88 -18.41
N THR A 24 -16.89 2.71 -17.93
CA THR A 24 -18.24 2.21 -18.21
C THR A 24 -19.30 3.16 -17.65
N LEU A 25 -19.13 3.67 -16.43
CA LEU A 25 -20.03 4.65 -15.83
C LEU A 25 -20.09 5.95 -16.63
N TYR A 26 -18.94 6.42 -17.14
CA TYR A 26 -18.86 7.60 -17.99
C TYR A 26 -19.64 7.41 -19.30
N HIS A 27 -19.57 6.23 -19.92
CA HIS A 27 -20.31 5.94 -21.14
C HIS A 27 -21.82 5.77 -20.92
N THR A 28 -22.27 5.29 -19.76
CA THR A 28 -23.70 5.05 -19.48
C THR A 28 -24.42 6.26 -18.93
N VAL A 29 -23.80 7.00 -17.99
CA VAL A 29 -24.43 8.13 -17.29
C VAL A 29 -23.96 9.49 -17.82
N GLY A 30 -22.83 9.53 -18.55
CA GLY A 30 -22.25 10.77 -19.05
C GLY A 30 -21.65 11.65 -17.95
N LYS A 31 -21.45 12.94 -18.26
CA LYS A 31 -20.87 13.96 -17.36
C LYS A 31 -21.90 14.51 -16.36
N GLY A 32 -22.50 13.64 -15.55
CA GLY A 32 -23.43 14.01 -14.48
C GLY A 32 -22.74 14.22 -13.12
N ALA A 33 -23.45 14.84 -12.17
CA ALA A 33 -22.98 14.96 -10.78
C ALA A 33 -22.67 13.60 -10.14
N LEU A 34 -23.42 12.56 -10.51
CA LEU A 34 -23.23 11.19 -10.04
C LEU A 34 -21.87 10.60 -10.51
N PHE A 35 -21.43 10.91 -11.74
CA PHE A 35 -20.12 10.49 -12.22
C PHE A 35 -18.99 11.10 -11.39
N TYR A 36 -19.04 12.41 -11.13
CA TYR A 36 -18.02 13.09 -10.32
C TYR A 36 -17.99 12.59 -8.88
N PHE A 37 -19.15 12.27 -8.30
CA PHE A 37 -19.24 11.70 -6.96
C PHE A 37 -18.57 10.32 -6.90
N VAL A 38 -18.93 9.41 -7.82
CA VAL A 38 -18.33 8.05 -7.88
C VAL A 38 -16.83 8.12 -8.18
N LEU A 39 -16.40 9.02 -9.06
CA LEU A 39 -14.99 9.24 -9.37
C LEU A 39 -14.22 9.72 -8.12
N SER A 40 -14.78 10.65 -7.37
CA SER A 40 -14.16 11.16 -6.14
C SER A 40 -14.03 10.06 -5.08
N VAL A 41 -15.10 9.29 -4.83
CA VAL A 41 -15.10 8.19 -3.86
C VAL A 41 -14.12 7.08 -4.27
N SER A 42 -14.12 6.68 -5.54
CA SER A 42 -13.21 5.64 -6.04
C SER A 42 -11.74 6.08 -5.97
N SER A 43 -11.46 7.35 -6.26
CA SER A 43 -10.12 7.93 -6.12
C SER A 43 -9.67 7.97 -4.66
N ALA A 44 -10.52 8.43 -3.74
CA ALA A 44 -10.23 8.43 -2.31
C ALA A 44 -9.95 7.01 -1.77
N PHE A 45 -10.77 6.04 -2.18
CA PHE A 45 -10.57 4.63 -1.82
C PHE A 45 -9.24 4.09 -2.33
N PHE A 46 -8.89 4.35 -3.60
CA PHE A 46 -7.61 3.93 -4.17
C PHE A 46 -6.42 4.54 -3.41
N LEU A 47 -6.50 5.82 -3.03
CA LEU A 47 -5.45 6.49 -2.26
C LEU A 47 -5.26 5.89 -0.86
N LEU A 48 -6.35 5.47 -0.20
CA LEU A 48 -6.27 4.76 1.09
C LEU A 48 -5.52 3.43 0.96
N VAL A 49 -5.87 2.63 -0.07
CA VAL A 49 -5.17 1.36 -0.33
C VAL A 49 -3.70 1.60 -0.71
N LEU A 50 -3.43 2.63 -1.49
CA LEU A 50 -2.06 3.02 -1.85
C LEU A 50 -1.23 3.43 -0.63
N ASN A 51 -1.87 4.04 0.39
CA ASN A 51 -1.22 4.36 1.66
C ASN A 51 -0.81 3.10 2.43
N PHE A 52 -1.67 2.08 2.44
CA PHE A 52 -1.38 0.80 3.11
C PHE A 52 -0.13 0.10 2.57
N PHE A 53 0.05 0.07 1.25
CA PHE A 53 1.21 -0.56 0.61
C PHE A 53 2.46 0.32 0.56
N ARG A 54 2.43 1.50 1.16
CA ARG A 54 3.57 2.40 1.21
C ARG A 54 4.67 1.79 2.07
N SER A 55 5.83 1.57 1.46
CA SER A 55 7.01 1.12 2.18
C SER A 55 7.74 2.31 2.82
N PRO A 56 7.90 2.34 4.16
CA PRO A 56 8.65 3.39 4.84
C PRO A 56 10.15 3.22 4.59
N SER A 57 10.84 4.35 4.39
CA SER A 57 12.31 4.36 4.26
C SER A 57 12.93 4.21 5.64
N ARG A 58 13.46 3.04 5.99
CA ARG A 58 14.32 2.86 7.17
C ARG A 58 15.77 3.21 6.82
N ARG A 59 16.39 4.11 7.59
CA ARG A 59 17.84 4.41 7.51
C ARG A 59 18.48 3.81 8.75
N PHE A 60 19.50 2.97 8.56
CA PHE A 60 20.27 2.41 9.67
C PHE A 60 21.59 3.19 9.79
N PRO A 61 21.94 3.68 10.99
CA PRO A 61 23.13 4.53 11.18
C PRO A 61 24.46 3.77 11.12
N TYR A 62 24.46 2.44 11.29
CA TYR A 62 25.66 1.61 11.28
C TYR A 62 25.54 0.52 10.22
N ASP A 63 26.47 0.52 9.26
CA ASP A 63 26.61 -0.49 8.21
C ASP A 63 27.91 -1.25 8.52
N SER A 64 27.85 -2.15 9.50
CA SER A 64 28.98 -3.00 9.90
C SER A 64 28.65 -4.45 9.54
N GLU A 65 29.57 -5.14 8.88
CA GLU A 65 29.40 -6.54 8.53
C GLU A 65 29.16 -7.38 9.80
N GLY A 66 28.05 -8.12 9.84
CA GLY A 66 27.68 -9.00 10.96
C GLY A 66 26.60 -8.49 11.91
N LEU A 67 26.00 -7.31 11.67
CA LEU A 67 24.94 -6.79 12.52
C LEU A 67 23.57 -7.42 12.20
N VAL A 68 22.97 -8.13 13.18
CA VAL A 68 21.57 -8.59 13.10
C VAL A 68 20.66 -7.47 13.62
N ILE A 69 19.75 -7.00 12.77
CA ILE A 69 18.84 -5.90 13.08
C ILE A 69 17.45 -6.45 13.36
N ALA A 70 16.74 -5.83 14.31
CA ALA A 70 15.35 -6.17 14.59
C ALA A 70 14.48 -6.04 13.31
N PRO A 71 13.68 -7.06 12.96
CA PRO A 71 12.86 -7.04 11.76
C PRO A 71 11.68 -6.07 11.86
N ALA A 72 11.20 -5.82 13.08
CA ALA A 72 10.03 -5.00 13.37
C ALA A 72 10.33 -3.98 14.48
N ASP A 73 9.56 -2.90 14.49
CA ASP A 73 9.58 -1.92 15.57
C ASP A 73 8.74 -2.47 16.73
N GLY A 74 9.29 -2.53 17.94
CA GLY A 74 8.63 -3.10 19.10
C GLY A 74 9.54 -3.17 20.31
N THR A 75 9.04 -3.70 21.42
CA THR A 75 9.82 -3.92 22.65
C THR A 75 10.18 -5.39 22.75
N VAL A 76 11.46 -5.69 22.93
CA VAL A 76 11.92 -7.05 23.22
C VAL A 76 11.49 -7.40 24.64
N VAL A 77 10.61 -8.41 24.79
CA VAL A 77 10.03 -8.79 26.09
C VAL A 77 10.87 -9.85 26.80
N ALA A 78 11.48 -10.78 26.05
CA ALA A 78 12.35 -11.81 26.60
C ALA A 78 13.41 -12.20 25.56
N ILE A 79 14.61 -12.52 26.05
CA ILE A 79 15.67 -13.18 25.31
C ILE A 79 16.12 -14.32 26.20
N GLU A 80 15.84 -15.56 25.81
CA GLU A 80 16.14 -16.76 26.58
C GLU A 80 16.94 -17.73 25.73
N GLU A 81 17.92 -18.38 26.34
CA GLU A 81 18.65 -19.48 25.71
C GLU A 81 17.77 -20.73 25.71
N VAL A 82 17.53 -21.29 24.53
CA VAL A 82 16.75 -22.53 24.37
C VAL A 82 17.72 -23.70 24.24
N MET A 83 17.60 -24.69 25.12
CA MET A 83 18.24 -26.00 24.96
C MET A 83 17.22 -26.98 24.34
N GLU A 84 17.63 -27.72 23.31
CA GLU A 84 16.81 -28.78 22.69
C GLU A 84 16.65 -30.02 23.58
#